data_AF-A0A357M9B5-F1
#
_entry.id   AF-A0A357M9B5-F1
#
_cell.length_a   1.000
_cell.length_b   1.000
_cell.length_c   1.000
_cell.angle_alpha   90.00
_cell.angle_beta   90.00
_cell.angle_gamma   90.00
#
_symmetry.space_group_name_H-M   'P 1'
#
loop_
_entity.id
_entity.type
_entity.pdbx_description
1 polymer ?
#
loop_
_entity_poly.entity_id
_entity_poly.type
_entity_poly.pdbx_seq_one_letter_code
_entity_poly.pdbx_strand_id
1 'polypeptide(L)'
;MSYTELLERKSEILKKTVENWVLKENRDGMNLQEAHIYQNILKEFHQNEHELNGVRDEEAVKRKDNESTEKEDTVTARKHAPQTA
;
A
#
# COMPACT_ATOMS: atom_id res chain seq x y z
N MET A 1 6.63 -11.70 8.83
CA MET A 1 6.27 -10.39 8.26
C MET A 1 5.32 -10.66 7.11
N SER A 2 4.21 -9.94 7.04
CA SER A 2 3.35 -9.92 5.86
C SER A 2 4.01 -9.12 4.74
N TYR A 3 3.53 -9.31 3.52
CA TYR A 3 4.04 -8.57 2.36
C TYR A 3 3.76 -7.06 2.48
N THR A 4 2.57 -6.69 2.98
CA THR A 4 2.21 -5.29 3.29
C THR A 4 3.15 -4.67 4.33
N GLU A 5 3.46 -5.40 5.42
CA GLU A 5 4.42 -4.94 6.45
C GLU A 5 5.83 -4.72 5.87
N LEU A 6 6.24 -5.56 4.91
CA LEU A 6 7.53 -5.41 4.24
C LEU A 6 7.56 -4.14 3.38
N LEU A 7 6.50 -3.86 2.63
CA LEU A 7 6.37 -2.66 1.81
C LEU A 7 6.31 -1.38 2.66
N GLU A 8 5.62 -1.42 3.80
CA GLU A 8 5.59 -0.31 4.75
C GLU A 8 6.98 -0.04 5.35
N ARG A 9 7.66 -1.09 5.81
CA ARG A 9 9.04 -0.98 6.30
C ARG A 9 9.99 -0.45 5.24
N LYS A 10 9.84 -0.91 3.99
CA LYS A 10 10.64 -0.43 2.86
C LYS A 10 10.36 1.05 2.56
N SER A 11 9.09 1.47 2.61
CA SER A 11 8.69 2.87 2.45
C SER A 11 9.39 3.77 3.48
N GLU A 12 9.39 3.38 4.76
CA GLU A 12 10.07 4.14 5.82
C GLU A 12 11.57 4.31 5.59
N ILE A 13 12.25 3.24 5.17
CA ILE A 13 13.70 3.27 4.90
C ILE A 13 13.99 4.18 3.72
N LEU A 14 13.23 4.04 2.64
CA LEU A 14 13.41 4.85 1.43
C LEU A 14 13.11 6.32 1.72
N LYS A 15 12.06 6.64 2.47
CA LYS A 15 11.74 8.02 2.88
C LYS A 15 12.88 8.66 3.67
N LYS A 16 13.40 7.99 4.70
CA LYS A 16 14.57 8.46 5.47
C LYS A 16 15.80 8.64 4.58
N THR A 17 16.00 7.74 3.63
CA THR A 17 17.11 7.81 2.70
C THR A 17 16.98 9.04 1.78
N VAL A 18 15.79 9.29 1.22
CA VAL A 18 15.49 10.48 0.40
C VAL A 18 15.72 11.76 1.20
N GLU A 19 15.21 11.84 2.43
CA GLU A 19 15.41 13.00 3.32
C GLU A 19 16.90 13.26 3.57
N ASN A 20 17.68 12.21 3.84
CA ASN A 20 19.13 12.34 4.04
C ASN A 20 19.86 12.84 2.79
N TRP A 21 19.46 12.38 1.61
CA TRP A 21 20.02 12.89 0.35
C TRP A 21 19.65 14.36 0.11
N VAL A 22 18.43 14.77 0.40
CA VAL A 22 18.02 16.19 0.32
C VAL A 22 18.86 17.06 1.27
N LEU A 23 19.09 16.60 2.50
CA LEU A 23 19.95 17.30 3.44
C LEU A 23 21.40 17.41 2.94
N LYS A 24 21.91 16.37 2.29
CA LYS A 24 23.24 16.39 1.69
C LYS A 24 23.34 17.40 0.54
N GLU A 25 22.39 17.38 -0.40
CA GLU A 25 22.32 18.35 -1.49
C GLU A 25 22.32 19.78 -0.98
N ASN A 26 21.53 20.06 0.05
CA ASN A 26 21.41 21.39 0.63
C ASN A 26 22.68 21.86 1.36
N ARG A 27 23.52 20.94 1.85
CA ARG A 27 24.76 21.29 2.58
C ARG A 27 25.97 21.38 1.66
N ASP A 28 26.20 20.34 0.87
CA ASP A 28 27.45 20.13 0.14
C ASP A 28 27.23 20.01 -1.38
N GLY A 29 25.97 19.92 -1.82
CA GLY A 29 25.59 19.55 -3.19
C GLY A 29 25.78 18.05 -3.47
N MET A 30 25.26 17.60 -4.61
CA MET A 30 25.46 16.26 -5.14
C MET A 30 26.32 16.33 -6.40
N ASN A 31 27.23 15.36 -6.51
CA ASN A 31 27.88 15.10 -7.80
C ASN A 31 26.95 14.35 -8.76
N LEU A 32 27.36 14.22 -10.02
CA LEU A 32 26.55 13.57 -11.06
C LEU A 32 26.16 12.13 -10.73
N GLN A 33 27.08 11.34 -10.16
CA GLN A 33 26.82 9.95 -9.80
C GLN A 33 25.82 9.88 -8.63
N GLU A 34 25.97 10.77 -7.66
CA GLU A 34 25.07 10.90 -6.52
C GLU A 34 23.66 11.31 -6.95
N ALA A 35 23.54 12.25 -7.87
CA ALA A 35 22.27 12.64 -8.46
C ALA A 35 21.59 11.45 -9.17
N HIS A 36 22.36 10.63 -9.90
CA HIS A 36 21.83 9.40 -10.50
C HIS A 36 21.37 8.38 -9.46
N ILE A 37 22.12 8.18 -8.38
CA ILE A 37 21.74 7.29 -7.27
C ILE A 37 20.47 7.80 -6.61
N TYR A 38 20.38 9.09 -6.33
CA TYR A 38 19.23 9.72 -5.73
C TYR A 38 17.97 9.59 -6.61
N GLN A 39 18.10 9.79 -7.93
CA GLN A 39 17.01 9.54 -8.87
C GLN A 39 16.53 8.08 -8.86
N ASN A 40 17.44 7.12 -8.73
CA ASN A 40 17.06 5.71 -8.64
C ASN A 40 16.32 5.41 -7.33
N ILE A 41 16.75 5.99 -6.21
CA ILE A 41 16.06 5.87 -4.92
C ILE A 41 14.65 6.46 -5.01
N LEU A 42 14.48 7.63 -5.66
CA LEU A 42 13.15 8.22 -5.88
C LEU A 42 12.24 7.31 -6.71
N LYS A 43 12.76 6.71 -7.79
CA LYS A 43 11.99 5.74 -8.60
C LYS A 43 11.60 4.53 -7.78
N GLU A 44 12.52 3.98 -6.98
CA GLU A 44 12.22 2.85 -6.11
C GLU A 44 11.17 3.19 -5.06
N PHE A 45 11.23 4.40 -4.48
CA PHE A 45 10.23 4.88 -3.55
C PHE A 45 8.85 4.97 -4.19
N HIS A 46 8.74 5.59 -5.37
CA HIS A 46 7.47 5.66 -6.10
C HIS A 46 6.92 4.29 -6.48
N GLN A 47 7.79 3.37 -6.91
CA GLN A 47 7.39 2.00 -7.23
C GLN A 47 6.85 1.27 -5.99
N ASN A 48 7.50 1.43 -4.84
CA ASN A 48 7.06 0.83 -3.58
C ASN A 48 5.70 1.39 -3.13
N GLU A 49 5.50 2.70 -3.24
CA GLU A 49 4.20 3.33 -2.91
C GLU A 49 3.08 2.84 -3.83
N HIS A 50 3.36 2.68 -5.14
CA HIS A 50 2.39 2.14 -6.09
C HIS A 50 2.01 0.69 -5.75
N GLU A 51 3.00 -0.14 -5.42
CA GLU A 51 2.81 -1.54 -5.00
C GLU A 51 2.01 -1.62 -3.70
N LEU A 52 2.36 -0.81 -2.70
CA LEU A 52 1.64 -0.74 -1.43
C LEU A 52 0.19 -0.29 -1.61
N ASN A 53 -0.06 0.69 -2.48
CA ASN A 53 -1.42 1.12 -2.77
C ASN A 53 -2.21 0.03 -3.51
N GLY A 54 -1.59 -0.66 -4.46
CA GLY A 54 -2.23 -1.80 -5.15
C GLY A 54 -2.66 -2.90 -4.17
N VAL A 55 -1.79 -3.26 -3.22
CA VAL A 55 -2.13 -4.26 -2.18
C VAL A 55 -3.30 -3.78 -1.32
N ARG A 56 -3.32 -2.50 -0.93
CA ARG A 56 -4.42 -1.91 -0.14
C ARG A 56 -5.74 -1.88 -0.91
N ASP A 57 -5.70 -1.57 -2.20
CA ASP A 57 -6.87 -1.57 -3.07
C ASP A 57 -7.43 -3.00 -3.23
N GLU A 58 -6.57 -4.00 -3.45
CA GLU A 58 -6.97 -5.41 -3.49
C GLU A 58 -7.58 -5.90 -2.17
N GLU A 59 -7.01 -5.52 -1.03
CA GLU A 59 -7.57 -5.81 0.28
C GLU A 59 -8.94 -5.14 0.48
N ALA A 60 -9.11 -3.91 0.00
CA ALA A 60 -10.38 -3.20 0.06
C ALA A 60 -11.46 -3.85 -0.83
N VAL A 61 -11.10 -4.36 -2.00
CA VAL A 61 -12.02 -5.12 -2.88
C VAL A 61 -12.45 -6.42 -2.19
N LYS A 62 -11.51 -7.20 -1.66
CA LYS A 62 -11.83 -8.45 -0.93
C LYS A 62 -12.79 -8.25 0.24
N ARG A 63 -12.69 -7.12 0.94
CA ARG A 63 -13.63 -6.77 2.03
C ARG A 63 -15.04 -6.49 1.52
N LYS A 64 -15.17 -5.80 0.38
CA LYS A 64 -16.48 -5.51 -0.23
C LYS A 64 -17.14 -6.76 -0.80
N ASP A 65 -16.35 -7.68 -1.37
CA ASP A 65 -16.86 -8.94 -1.88
C ASP A 65 -17.39 -9.82 -0.75
N ASN A 66 -16.66 -9.90 0.38
CA ASN A 66 -17.13 -10.61 1.57
C ASN A 66 -18.37 -9.97 2.21
N GLU A 67 -18.48 -8.64 2.22
CA GLU A 67 -19.67 -7.96 2.73
C GLU A 67 -20.90 -8.19 1.83
N SER A 68 -20.68 -8.37 0.53
CA SER A 68 -21.75 -8.64 -0.44
C SER A 68 -22.30 -10.06 -0.32
N THR A 69 -21.42 -11.06 -0.12
CA THR A 69 -21.83 -12.45 0.13
C THR A 69 -22.55 -12.62 1.46
N GLU A 70 -22.11 -11.96 2.54
CA GLU A 70 -22.82 -12.00 3.84
C GLU A 70 -24.23 -11.38 3.76
N LYS A 71 -24.42 -10.34 2.94
CA LYS A 71 -25.74 -9.71 2.72
C LYS A 71 -26.66 -10.59 1.88
N GLU A 72 -26.15 -11.33 0.89
CA GLU A 72 -26.96 -12.29 0.12
C GLU A 72 -27.36 -13.51 0.96
N ASP A 73 -26.46 -14.05 1.79
CA ASP A 73 -26.74 -15.20 2.65
C ASP A 73 -27.76 -14.88 3.74
N THR A 74 -27.70 -13.68 4.35
CA THR A 74 -28.68 -13.24 5.36
C THR A 74 -30.05 -12.92 4.77
N VAL A 75 -30.13 -12.38 3.55
CA VAL A 75 -31.40 -12.12 2.84
C VAL A 75 -32.06 -13.44 2.42
N THR A 76 -31.27 -14.43 1.99
CA THR A 76 -31.78 -15.74 1.59
C THR A 76 -32.27 -16.56 2.80
N ALA A 77 -31.54 -16.51 3.93
CA ALA A 77 -31.96 -17.13 5.18
C ALA A 77 -33.27 -16.53 5.73
N ARG A 78 -33.49 -15.21 5.58
CA ARG A 78 -34.71 -14.54 6.07
C ARG A 78 -35.95 -14.82 5.21
N LYS A 79 -35.80 -15.15 3.93
CA LYS A 79 -36.91 -15.55 3.03
C LYS A 79 -37.40 -16.98 3.27
N HIS A 80 -36.60 -17.83 3.91
CA HIS A 80 -36.96 -19.22 4.21
C HIS A 80 -37.49 -19.46 5.64
N ALA A 81 -37.69 -18.42 6.44
CA ALA A 81 -38.38 -18.56 7.73
C ALA A 81 -39.87 -18.84 7.49
N PRO A 82 -40.43 -19.99 7.92
CA PRO A 82 -41.85 -20.28 7.75
C PRO A 82 -42.66 -19.27 8.55
N GLN A 83 -43.51 -18.51 7.87
CA GLN A 83 -44.58 -17.75 8.51
C GLN A 83 -45.56 -18.76 9.11
N THR A 84 -45.38 -19.08 10.39
CA THR A 84 -46.40 -19.77 11.18
C THR A 84 -47.62 -18.85 11.29
N ALA A 85 -48.68 -19.24 10.57
CA ALA A 85 -50.04 -18.76 10.75
C ALA A 85 -50.69 -19.43 11.97
#